data_AF-A0A2S8GK82-F1
#
_entry.id   AF-A0A2S8GK82-F1
#
_cell.length_a   1.000
_cell.length_b   1.000
_cell.length_c   1.000
_cell.angle_alpha   90.00
_cell.angle_beta   90.00
_cell.angle_gamma   90.00
#
_symmetry.space_group_name_H-M   'P 1'
#
loop_
_entity.id
_entity.type
_entity.pdbx_description
1 polymer ?
#
loop_
_entity_poly.entity_id
_entity_poly.type
_entity_poly.pdbx_seq_one_letter_code
_entity_poly.pdbx_strand_id
1 'polypeptide(L)'
;MSDSEASSGKVRTWQVPLSTLFMFVLMFGLVLAWWTERSRIQRELDDLRLETEIQSRLISQATPRDNFPLGPRYFREPVREGTTDSFIQAIEQGNARSILQMDLSLSSAEDSVFKPIMERLVPLLELGPEAEGVAPQSCTLQVLKEQQIYSRNPARMKPYQADITEKILAILNSLEQQQHNPRTVSDAFEVLRKFGPNSSAEAIQAMTDMMEDDQHPWAVKAAFSVQAMDPKLSIGPRLMELIEVRHPDWQAAAMDLSEYVPAQQAKDFLKAQYAEASPADQQIIIQAIGKIRL
;
A
#
# COMPACT_ATOMS: atom_id res chain seq x y z
N MET A 1 1.94 88.02 -41.21
CA MET A 1 0.49 87.78 -41.34
C MET A 1 0.35 86.37 -41.83
N SER A 2 -0.07 85.51 -40.90
CA SER A 2 0.03 84.06 -40.94
C SER A 2 -1.39 83.53 -40.91
N ASP A 3 -1.78 82.73 -41.89
CA ASP A 3 -3.02 81.98 -41.84
C ASP A 3 -2.73 80.51 -42.17
N SER A 4 -2.90 79.68 -41.15
CA SER A 4 -2.72 78.23 -41.16
C SER A 4 -4.01 77.55 -41.63
N GLU A 5 -3.97 76.83 -42.75
CA GLU A 5 -5.04 75.94 -43.19
C GLU A 5 -5.06 74.67 -42.32
N ALA A 6 -6.07 74.57 -41.46
CA ALA A 6 -6.38 73.36 -40.70
C ALA A 6 -7.15 72.37 -41.60
N SER A 7 -6.51 71.27 -42.00
CA SER A 7 -7.16 70.20 -42.74
C SER A 7 -8.06 69.37 -41.80
N SER A 8 -9.37 69.61 -41.86
CA SER A 8 -10.40 68.83 -41.19
C SER A 8 -10.52 67.43 -41.79
N GLY A 9 -9.81 66.46 -41.20
CA GLY A 9 -9.96 65.03 -41.50
C GLY A 9 -11.34 64.52 -41.11
N LYS A 10 -12.19 64.21 -42.10
CA LYS A 10 -13.49 63.56 -41.90
C LYS A 10 -13.27 62.14 -41.34
N VAL A 11 -13.51 61.97 -40.04
CA VAL A 11 -13.55 60.65 -39.39
C VAL A 11 -14.82 59.94 -39.87
N ARG A 12 -14.66 59.06 -40.85
CA ARG A 12 -15.73 58.23 -41.40
C ARG A 12 -16.01 57.10 -40.40
N THR A 13 -16.96 57.31 -39.50
CA THR A 13 -17.42 56.30 -38.55
C THR A 13 -18.06 55.13 -39.31
N TRP A 14 -17.34 54.02 -39.39
CA TRP A 14 -17.85 52.76 -39.93
C TRP A 14 -18.95 52.24 -39.00
N GLN A 15 -20.22 52.50 -39.37
CA GLN A 15 -21.34 51.81 -38.75
C GLN A 15 -21.32 50.36 -39.22
N VAL A 16 -20.79 49.48 -38.37
CA VAL A 16 -20.89 48.04 -38.55
C VAL A 16 -22.38 47.69 -38.40
N PRO A 17 -23.05 47.15 -39.44
CA PRO A 17 -24.47 46.84 -39.36
C PRO A 17 -24.71 45.79 -38.27
N LEU A 18 -25.75 45.98 -37.45
CA LEU A 18 -26.10 45.11 -36.31
C LEU A 18 -26.17 43.61 -36.71
N SER A 19 -26.56 43.33 -37.96
CA SER A 19 -26.58 41.98 -38.53
C SER A 19 -25.20 41.32 -38.59
N THR A 20 -24.15 42.06 -38.95
CA THR A 20 -22.78 41.53 -38.95
C THR A 20 -22.32 41.17 -37.54
N LEU A 21 -22.64 41.99 -36.55
CA LEU A 21 -22.29 41.74 -35.16
C LEU A 21 -22.99 40.48 -34.63
N PHE A 22 -24.27 40.30 -34.96
CA PHE A 22 -25.02 39.08 -34.62
C PHE A 22 -24.43 37.82 -35.29
N MET A 23 -24.02 37.93 -36.55
CA MET A 23 -23.41 36.82 -37.29
C MET A 23 -22.05 36.42 -36.68
N PHE A 24 -21.23 37.39 -36.25
CA PHE A 24 -19.99 37.12 -35.52
C PHE A 24 -20.23 36.40 -34.19
N VAL A 25 -21.24 36.81 -33.41
CA VAL A 25 -21.58 36.15 -32.14
C VAL A 25 -22.02 34.71 -32.36
N LEU A 26 -22.87 34.46 -33.37
CA LEU A 26 -23.29 33.09 -33.72
C LEU A 26 -22.12 32.22 -34.16
N MET A 27 -21.26 32.74 -35.05
CA MET A 27 -20.05 32.03 -35.50
C MET A 27 -19.11 31.73 -34.33
N PHE A 28 -18.93 32.68 -33.42
CA PHE A 28 -18.10 32.50 -32.23
C PHE A 28 -18.67 31.43 -31.30
N GLY A 29 -19.98 31.42 -31.06
CA GLY A 29 -20.64 30.37 -30.29
C GLY A 29 -20.49 28.98 -30.92
N LEU A 30 -20.57 28.89 -32.25
CA LEU A 30 -20.39 27.64 -32.99
C LEU A 30 -18.94 27.12 -32.90
N VAL A 31 -17.97 28.03 -32.97
CA VAL A 31 -16.54 27.71 -32.77
C VAL A 31 -16.28 27.21 -31.35
N LEU A 32 -16.85 27.86 -30.32
CA LEU A 32 -16.72 27.42 -28.93
C LEU A 32 -17.38 26.06 -28.68
N ALA A 33 -18.58 25.83 -29.22
CA ALA A 33 -19.27 24.54 -29.11
C ALA A 33 -18.49 23.42 -29.81
N TRP A 34 -17.94 23.69 -31.00
CA TRP A 34 -17.08 22.73 -31.70
C TRP A 34 -15.77 22.46 -30.96
N TRP A 35 -15.15 23.50 -30.38
CA TRP A 35 -13.91 23.36 -29.63
C TRP A 35 -14.10 22.53 -28.35
N THR A 36 -15.15 22.80 -27.59
CA THR A 36 -15.50 22.02 -26.38
C THR A 36 -15.78 20.56 -26.69
N GLU A 37 -16.54 20.29 -27.76
CA GLU A 37 -16.82 18.93 -28.22
C GLU A 37 -15.55 18.23 -28.72
N ARG A 38 -14.68 18.92 -29.45
CA ARG A 38 -13.40 18.37 -29.91
C ARG A 38 -12.49 18.04 -28.73
N SER A 39 -12.43 18.89 -27.70
CA SER A 39 -11.69 18.62 -26.47
C SER A 39 -12.27 17.48 -25.65
N ARG A 40 -13.58 17.23 -25.73
CA ARG A 40 -14.23 16.04 -25.14
C ARG A 40 -13.81 14.78 -25.88
N ILE A 41 -13.94 14.78 -27.20
CA ILE A 41 -13.58 13.64 -28.08
C ILE A 41 -12.09 13.31 -27.96
N GLN A 42 -11.20 14.30 -27.88
CA GLN A 42 -9.77 14.06 -27.68
C GLN A 42 -9.49 13.35 -26.36
N ARG A 43 -10.13 13.77 -25.25
CA ARG A 43 -10.01 13.08 -23.96
C ARG A 43 -10.53 11.65 -24.02
N GLU A 44 -11.68 11.42 -24.64
CA GLU A 44 -12.22 10.07 -24.84
C GLU A 44 -11.27 9.19 -25.67
N LEU A 45 -10.63 9.74 -26.70
CA LEU A 45 -9.64 9.04 -27.52
C LEU A 45 -8.36 8.72 -26.76
N ASP A 46 -7.86 9.66 -25.95
CA ASP A 46 -6.67 9.45 -25.12
C ASP A 46 -6.94 8.41 -24.04
N ASP A 47 -8.12 8.43 -23.43
CA ASP A 47 -8.58 7.41 -22.46
C ASP A 47 -8.71 6.03 -23.11
N LEU A 48 -9.30 5.94 -24.29
CA LEU A 48 -9.42 4.68 -25.04
C LEU A 48 -8.05 4.17 -25.50
N ARG A 49 -7.14 5.06 -25.91
CA ARG A 49 -5.78 4.70 -26.30
C ARG A 49 -5.00 4.17 -25.09
N LEU A 50 -5.12 4.84 -23.95
CA LEU A 50 -4.54 4.40 -22.70
C LEU A 50 -5.12 3.04 -22.28
N GLU A 51 -6.44 2.86 -22.35
CA GLU A 51 -7.08 1.60 -21.98
C GLU A 51 -6.72 0.45 -22.93
N THR A 52 -6.63 0.71 -24.23
CA THR A 52 -6.15 -0.28 -25.21
C THR A 52 -4.68 -0.59 -25.01
N GLU A 53 -3.83 0.38 -24.66
CA GLU A 53 -2.44 0.14 -24.33
C GLU A 53 -2.33 -0.71 -23.06
N ILE A 54 -3.01 -0.33 -21.97
CA ILE A 54 -3.07 -1.10 -20.71
C ILE A 54 -3.54 -2.53 -20.99
N GLN A 55 -4.65 -2.71 -21.72
CA GLN A 55 -5.15 -4.04 -22.07
C GLN A 55 -4.16 -4.82 -22.94
N SER A 56 -3.54 -4.18 -23.94
CA SER A 56 -2.55 -4.85 -24.78
C SER A 56 -1.35 -5.34 -23.96
N ARG A 57 -0.89 -4.54 -22.99
CA ARG A 57 0.20 -4.93 -22.09
C ARG A 57 -0.24 -6.03 -21.12
N LEU A 58 -1.44 -5.97 -20.56
CA LEU A 58 -2.01 -7.04 -19.73
C LEU A 58 -2.13 -8.35 -20.51
N ILE A 59 -2.62 -8.31 -21.76
CA ILE A 59 -2.72 -9.50 -22.62
C ILE A 59 -1.32 -10.05 -22.95
N SER A 60 -0.35 -9.19 -23.23
CA SER A 60 1.04 -9.62 -23.49
C SER A 60 1.67 -10.29 -22.26
N GLN A 61 1.37 -9.81 -21.06
CA GLN A 61 1.79 -10.42 -19.79
C GLN A 61 1.02 -11.69 -19.44
N ALA A 62 -0.22 -11.84 -19.92
CA ALA A 62 -1.05 -13.02 -19.73
C ALA A 62 -0.70 -14.18 -20.68
N THR A 63 0.32 -14.04 -21.54
CA THR A 63 0.85 -15.19 -22.27
C THR A 63 1.34 -16.24 -21.29
N PRO A 64 0.92 -17.51 -21.45
CA PRO A 64 1.14 -18.54 -20.44
C PRO A 64 2.63 -18.82 -20.34
N ARG A 65 3.28 -18.27 -19.32
CA ARG A 65 4.55 -18.79 -18.86
C ARG A 65 4.23 -20.17 -18.28
N ASP A 66 4.64 -21.17 -19.04
CA ASP A 66 4.48 -22.60 -18.82
C ASP A 66 4.31 -23.00 -17.35
N ASN A 67 3.22 -23.72 -17.10
CA ASN A 67 3.12 -24.86 -16.19
C ASN A 67 4.32 -24.99 -15.23
N PHE A 68 4.26 -24.30 -14.09
CA PHE A 68 4.95 -24.82 -12.93
C PHE A 68 4.32 -26.19 -12.64
N PRO A 69 5.09 -27.30 -12.66
CA PRO A 69 4.58 -28.53 -12.14
C PRO A 69 4.16 -28.23 -10.71
N LEU A 70 2.91 -28.57 -10.37
CA LEU A 70 2.51 -28.79 -8.99
C LEU A 70 3.52 -29.78 -8.43
N GLY A 71 4.58 -29.24 -7.80
CA GLY A 71 5.56 -30.03 -7.11
C GLY A 71 4.80 -30.96 -6.15
N PRO A 72 5.31 -32.18 -5.93
CA PRO A 72 4.65 -33.13 -5.06
C PRO A 72 4.28 -32.38 -3.78
N ARG A 73 2.99 -32.44 -3.39
CA ARG A 73 2.58 -32.11 -2.03
C ARG A 73 3.55 -32.87 -1.15
N TYR A 74 4.51 -32.17 -0.57
CA TYR A 74 5.43 -32.77 0.38
C TYR A 74 4.51 -33.38 1.42
N PHE A 75 4.45 -34.72 1.44
CA PHE A 75 3.92 -35.45 2.55
C PHE A 75 4.69 -34.90 3.75
N ARG A 76 4.02 -34.04 4.53
CA ARG A 76 4.50 -33.61 5.83
C ARG A 76 4.65 -34.90 6.61
N GLU A 77 5.90 -35.32 6.83
CA GLU A 77 6.14 -36.27 7.89
C GLU A 77 5.47 -35.73 9.15
N PRO A 78 4.77 -36.56 9.93
CA PRO A 78 4.21 -36.13 11.20
C PRO A 78 5.36 -35.51 11.99
N VAL A 79 5.21 -34.20 12.26
CA VAL A 79 6.14 -33.44 13.08
C VAL A 79 6.33 -34.26 14.34
N ARG A 80 7.57 -34.70 14.63
CA ARG A 80 7.90 -35.28 15.94
C ARG A 80 7.34 -34.31 16.97
N GLU A 81 6.50 -34.80 17.87
CA GLU A 81 5.93 -34.02 18.97
C GLU A 81 7.07 -33.29 19.69
N GLY A 82 7.31 -32.05 19.29
CA GLY A 82 8.29 -31.19 19.92
C GLY A 82 7.71 -30.79 21.26
N THR A 83 8.45 -31.05 22.33
CA THR A 83 8.09 -30.49 23.65
C THR A 83 8.19 -28.97 23.59
N THR A 84 7.48 -28.28 24.49
CA THR A 84 7.61 -26.83 24.70
C THR A 84 9.08 -26.39 24.74
N ASP A 85 9.95 -27.15 25.40
CA ASP A 85 11.38 -26.84 25.50
C ASP A 85 12.10 -26.92 24.16
N SER A 86 11.83 -27.95 23.35
CA SER A 86 12.45 -28.08 22.02
C SER A 86 12.03 -26.96 21.07
N PHE A 87 10.79 -26.45 21.22
CA PHE A 87 10.30 -25.32 20.46
C PHE A 87 11.05 -24.05 20.84
N ILE A 88 11.08 -23.73 22.13
CA ILE A 88 11.73 -22.51 22.62
C ILE A 88 13.24 -22.53 22.33
N GLN A 89 13.89 -23.67 22.52
CA GLN A 89 15.30 -23.84 22.18
C GLN A 89 15.58 -23.61 20.69
N ALA A 90 14.67 -24.01 19.79
CA ALA A 90 14.82 -23.76 18.36
C ALA A 90 14.71 -22.27 18.00
N ILE A 91 13.85 -21.52 18.71
CA ILE A 91 13.72 -20.06 18.59
C ILE A 91 14.99 -19.36 19.09
N GLU A 92 15.46 -19.74 20.28
CA GLU A 92 16.66 -19.18 20.91
C GLU A 92 17.92 -19.41 20.05
N GLN A 93 18.01 -20.59 19.39
CA GLN A 93 19.11 -20.94 18.50
C GLN A 93 19.00 -20.33 17.09
N GLY A 94 17.92 -19.61 16.78
CA GLY A 94 17.73 -19.00 15.46
C GLY A 94 17.48 -20.00 14.33
N ASN A 95 16.96 -21.20 14.63
CA ASN A 95 16.81 -22.27 13.64
C ASN A 95 15.54 -22.11 12.79
N ALA A 96 15.60 -21.22 11.79
CA ALA A 96 14.49 -20.88 10.89
C ALA A 96 13.81 -22.08 10.22
N ARG A 97 14.54 -23.17 9.95
CA ARG A 97 13.97 -24.37 9.28
C ARG A 97 13.06 -25.16 10.20
N SER A 98 13.41 -25.25 11.47
CA SER A 98 12.58 -25.91 12.50
C SER A 98 11.32 -25.09 12.78
N ILE A 99 11.45 -23.76 12.78
CA ILE A 99 10.37 -22.81 13.07
C ILE A 99 9.20 -22.93 12.06
N LEU A 100 9.50 -23.03 10.77
CA LEU A 100 8.50 -23.19 9.70
C LEU A 100 7.71 -24.51 9.75
N GLN A 101 8.17 -25.49 10.52
CA GLN A 101 7.44 -26.75 10.72
C GLN A 101 6.62 -26.73 12.01
N MET A 102 7.03 -25.90 12.96
CA MET A 102 6.43 -25.83 14.29
C MET A 102 5.26 -24.84 14.36
N ASP A 103 5.12 -23.91 13.42
CA ASP A 103 4.00 -22.95 13.34
C ASP A 103 2.63 -23.67 13.26
N LEU A 104 2.52 -24.68 12.39
CA LEU A 104 1.32 -25.45 12.18
C LEU A 104 1.01 -26.29 13.43
N SER A 105 2.06 -26.85 14.05
CA SER A 105 1.94 -27.58 15.31
C SER A 105 1.44 -26.67 16.41
N LEU A 106 1.99 -25.46 16.57
CA LEU A 106 1.52 -24.49 17.57
C LEU A 106 0.07 -24.06 17.30
N SER A 107 -0.30 -23.83 16.03
CA SER A 107 -1.67 -23.48 15.64
C SER A 107 -2.71 -24.56 15.96
N SER A 108 -2.29 -25.82 16.09
CA SER A 108 -3.15 -26.97 16.37
C SER A 108 -2.95 -27.58 17.76
N ALA A 109 -1.97 -27.08 18.51
CA ALA A 109 -1.64 -27.57 19.85
C ALA A 109 -2.77 -27.30 20.85
N GLU A 110 -2.92 -28.19 21.82
CA GLU A 110 -3.81 -27.99 22.97
C GLU A 110 -3.37 -26.80 23.83
N ASP A 111 -4.29 -26.25 24.63
CA ASP A 111 -4.01 -25.10 25.51
C ASP A 111 -2.93 -25.37 26.55
N SER A 112 -2.79 -26.62 26.98
CA SER A 112 -1.73 -27.10 27.88
C SER A 112 -0.33 -26.93 27.30
N VAL A 113 -0.20 -26.89 25.97
CA VAL A 113 1.07 -26.73 25.25
C VAL A 113 1.22 -25.31 24.71
N PHE A 114 0.15 -24.74 24.17
CA PHE A 114 0.17 -23.41 23.57
C PHE A 114 0.45 -22.30 24.58
N LYS A 115 -0.24 -22.29 25.73
CA LYS A 115 -0.07 -21.19 26.71
C LYS A 115 1.36 -21.12 27.26
N PRO A 116 1.98 -22.24 27.68
CA PRO A 116 3.38 -22.20 28.12
C PRO A 116 4.36 -21.78 27.02
N ILE A 117 4.09 -22.14 25.76
CA ILE A 117 4.91 -21.67 24.63
C ILE A 117 4.77 -20.16 24.48
N MET A 118 3.54 -19.62 24.46
CA MET A 118 3.31 -18.18 24.30
C MET A 118 3.90 -17.36 25.46
N GLU A 119 3.75 -17.83 26.70
CA GLU A 119 4.33 -17.18 27.89
C GLU A 119 5.85 -17.08 27.83
N ARG A 120 6.53 -18.01 27.15
CA ARG A 120 7.99 -17.96 26.94
C ARG A 120 8.38 -17.25 25.65
N LEU A 121 7.53 -17.28 24.63
CA LEU A 121 7.78 -16.69 23.32
C LEU A 121 7.67 -15.16 23.38
N VAL A 122 6.66 -14.62 24.04
CA VAL A 122 6.43 -13.16 24.08
C VAL A 122 7.60 -12.38 24.70
N PRO A 123 8.22 -12.83 25.82
CA PRO A 123 9.43 -12.19 26.35
C PRO A 123 10.61 -12.15 25.38
N LEU A 124 10.71 -13.09 24.43
CA LEU A 124 11.80 -13.10 23.42
C LEU A 124 11.68 -11.98 22.38
N LEU A 125 10.57 -11.22 22.39
CA LEU A 125 10.45 -9.99 21.61
C LEU A 125 11.20 -8.80 22.23
N GLU A 126 11.55 -8.88 23.52
CA GLU A 126 12.24 -7.79 24.21
C GLU A 126 13.59 -7.47 23.57
N LEU A 127 13.89 -6.17 23.50
CA LEU A 127 15.17 -5.66 23.00
C LEU A 127 16.28 -6.04 24.00
N GLY A 128 16.97 -7.14 23.71
CA GLY A 128 18.21 -7.48 24.40
C GLY A 128 19.33 -6.47 24.05
N PRO A 129 20.24 -6.12 24.98
CA PRO A 129 21.31 -5.15 24.76
C PRO A 129 22.41 -5.59 23.76
N GLU A 130 22.31 -6.76 23.13
CA GLU A 130 23.38 -7.35 22.31
C GLU A 130 22.87 -8.08 21.05
N ALA A 131 23.80 -8.35 20.12
CA ALA A 131 23.58 -9.11 18.89
C ALA A 131 23.00 -10.53 19.13
N GLU A 132 23.15 -11.09 20.33
CA GLU A 132 22.58 -12.39 20.71
C GLU A 132 21.04 -12.38 20.80
N GLY A 133 20.42 -11.22 21.07
CA GLY A 133 18.96 -11.08 21.13
C GLY A 133 18.25 -10.93 19.78
N VAL A 134 18.99 -10.62 18.71
CA VAL A 134 18.42 -10.33 17.38
C VAL A 134 17.83 -11.59 16.73
N ALA A 135 18.49 -12.75 16.90
CA ALA A 135 18.03 -14.01 16.32
C ALA A 135 16.75 -14.54 16.99
N PRO A 136 16.64 -14.63 18.33
CA PRO A 136 15.40 -15.00 19.01
C PRO A 136 14.24 -14.06 18.69
N GLN A 137 14.47 -12.74 18.66
CA GLN A 137 13.45 -11.75 18.33
C GLN A 137 12.93 -11.94 16.89
N SER A 138 13.82 -12.05 15.90
CA SER A 138 13.45 -12.26 14.50
C SER A 138 12.70 -13.58 14.30
N CYS A 139 13.14 -14.65 14.97
CA CYS A 139 12.48 -15.95 14.94
C CYS A 139 11.10 -15.91 15.59
N THR A 140 10.96 -15.17 16.69
CA THR A 140 9.70 -14.96 17.36
C THR A 140 8.71 -14.21 16.48
N LEU A 141 9.14 -13.10 15.86
CA LEU A 141 8.33 -12.38 14.88
C LEU A 141 7.97 -13.26 13.68
N GLN A 142 8.87 -14.14 13.24
CA GLN A 142 8.57 -15.09 12.17
C GLN A 142 7.49 -16.09 12.59
N VAL A 143 7.49 -16.62 13.81
CA VAL A 143 6.37 -17.46 14.31
C VAL A 143 5.10 -16.63 14.38
N LEU A 144 5.18 -15.46 15.02
CA LEU A 144 4.04 -14.59 15.27
C LEU A 144 3.50 -13.96 14.00
N LYS A 145 4.20 -13.93 12.87
CA LYS A 145 3.61 -13.46 11.62
C LYS A 145 2.87 -14.57 10.92
N GLU A 146 2.99 -15.85 11.28
CA GLU A 146 2.34 -16.92 10.53
C GLU A 146 0.82 -16.84 10.63
N GLN A 147 0.15 -16.80 9.46
CA GLN A 147 -1.29 -16.55 9.36
C GLN A 147 -2.13 -17.60 10.09
N GLN A 148 -1.60 -18.81 10.22
CA GLN A 148 -2.34 -19.95 10.78
C GLN A 148 -2.65 -19.77 12.27
N ILE A 149 -1.80 -19.08 13.02
CA ILE A 149 -2.01 -18.84 14.46
C ILE A 149 -3.24 -17.94 14.66
N TYR A 150 -3.33 -16.83 13.92
CA TYR A 150 -4.46 -15.88 14.02
C TYR A 150 -5.74 -16.38 13.38
N SER A 151 -5.66 -17.00 12.19
CA SER A 151 -6.85 -17.42 11.45
C SER A 151 -7.57 -18.60 12.12
N ARG A 152 -6.82 -19.51 12.77
CA ARG A 152 -7.40 -20.66 13.46
C ARG A 152 -7.81 -20.35 14.89
N ASN A 153 -7.11 -19.44 15.57
CA ASN A 153 -7.29 -19.24 17.00
C ASN A 153 -7.22 -17.76 17.45
N PRO A 154 -8.04 -16.86 16.91
CA PRO A 154 -7.98 -15.44 17.28
C PRO A 154 -8.24 -15.22 18.79
N ALA A 155 -9.12 -16.04 19.39
CA ALA A 155 -9.42 -15.95 20.82
C ALA A 155 -8.24 -16.32 21.74
N ARG A 156 -7.35 -17.23 21.31
CA ARG A 156 -6.19 -17.68 22.10
C ARG A 156 -5.06 -16.64 22.12
N MET A 157 -4.98 -15.81 21.08
CA MET A 157 -3.98 -14.74 20.96
C MET A 157 -4.36 -13.48 21.74
N LYS A 158 -5.67 -13.26 21.98
CA LYS A 158 -6.19 -12.06 22.64
C LYS A 158 -5.52 -11.72 23.99
N PRO A 159 -5.23 -12.67 24.90
CA PRO A 159 -4.57 -12.37 26.17
C PRO A 159 -3.15 -11.79 26.01
N TYR A 160 -2.48 -12.08 24.89
CA TYR A 160 -1.09 -11.67 24.62
C TYR A 160 -1.00 -10.41 23.77
N GLN A 161 -2.12 -9.94 23.20
CA GLN A 161 -2.15 -8.86 22.22
C GLN A 161 -1.53 -7.56 22.75
N ALA A 162 -1.86 -7.16 23.98
CA ALA A 162 -1.37 -5.91 24.57
C ALA A 162 0.16 -5.93 24.72
N ASP A 163 0.71 -6.99 25.34
CA ASP A 163 2.15 -7.15 25.58
C ASP A 163 2.92 -7.28 24.26
N ILE A 164 2.40 -8.05 23.29
CA ILE A 164 3.02 -8.16 21.96
C ILE A 164 3.00 -6.81 21.24
N THR A 165 1.90 -6.05 21.33
CA THR A 165 1.81 -4.71 20.73
C THR A 165 2.87 -3.78 21.33
N GLU A 166 2.97 -3.72 22.66
CA GLU A 166 3.94 -2.90 23.37
C GLU A 166 5.38 -3.24 22.94
N LYS A 167 5.73 -4.54 22.92
CA LYS A 167 7.07 -4.98 22.49
C LYS A 167 7.34 -4.68 21.02
N ILE A 168 6.34 -4.82 20.14
CA ILE A 168 6.50 -4.44 18.74
C ILE A 168 6.72 -2.93 18.59
N LEU A 169 5.98 -2.09 19.30
CA LEU A 169 6.22 -0.64 19.26
C LEU A 169 7.63 -0.29 19.73
N ALA A 170 8.15 -0.97 20.76
CA ALA A 170 9.52 -0.79 21.18
C ALA A 170 10.52 -1.12 20.05
N ILE A 171 10.29 -2.23 19.31
CA ILE A 171 11.09 -2.61 18.13
C ILE A 171 10.98 -1.57 17.01
N LEU A 172 9.79 -1.01 16.79
CA LEU A 172 9.57 -0.01 15.73
C LEU A 172 10.17 1.35 16.10
N ASN A 173 10.17 1.73 17.37
CA ASN A 173 10.78 2.98 17.85
C ASN A 173 12.31 2.90 17.88
N SER A 174 12.90 1.72 18.07
CA SER A 174 14.36 1.54 17.97
C SER A 174 14.89 1.59 16.53
N LEU A 175 14.02 1.67 15.51
CA LEU A 175 14.40 1.74 14.11
C LEU A 175 15.09 3.04 13.72
N GLU A 176 14.71 4.15 14.35
CA GLU A 176 15.35 5.45 14.14
C GLU A 176 16.85 5.40 14.50
N GLN A 177 17.25 4.44 15.32
CA GLN A 177 18.64 4.23 15.75
C GLN A 177 19.42 3.23 14.88
N GLN A 178 18.86 2.79 13.74
CA GLN A 178 19.50 1.94 12.71
C GLN A 178 19.97 0.53 13.15
N GLN A 179 19.41 -0.04 14.23
CA GLN A 179 19.90 -1.33 14.78
C GLN A 179 19.21 -2.59 14.22
N HIS A 180 18.21 -2.46 13.34
CA HIS A 180 17.39 -3.61 12.93
C HIS A 180 17.46 -3.92 11.43
N ASN A 181 17.46 -5.22 11.13
CA ASN A 181 17.32 -5.73 9.78
C ASN A 181 15.93 -5.34 9.21
N PRO A 182 15.84 -4.78 7.98
CA PRO A 182 14.58 -4.46 7.31
C PRO A 182 13.53 -5.59 7.34
N ARG A 183 13.97 -6.85 7.33
CA ARG A 183 13.09 -8.01 7.45
C ARG A 183 12.38 -8.07 8.81
N THR A 184 13.09 -7.83 9.91
CA THR A 184 12.52 -7.81 11.27
C THR A 184 11.45 -6.73 11.37
N VAL A 185 11.71 -5.56 10.78
CA VAL A 185 10.75 -4.45 10.73
C VAL A 185 9.48 -4.83 9.97
N SER A 186 9.66 -5.40 8.77
CA SER A 186 8.52 -5.84 7.96
C SER A 186 7.70 -6.90 8.71
N ASP A 187 8.35 -7.83 9.38
CA ASP A 187 7.68 -8.86 10.17
C ASP A 187 6.91 -8.25 11.35
N ALA A 188 7.46 -7.24 12.02
CA ALA A 188 6.79 -6.50 13.09
C ALA A 188 5.49 -5.81 12.61
N PHE A 189 5.52 -5.10 11.48
CA PHE A 189 4.30 -4.53 10.88
C PHE A 189 3.28 -5.61 10.48
N GLU A 190 3.73 -6.73 9.91
CA GLU A 190 2.83 -7.83 9.56
C GLU A 190 2.13 -8.43 10.77
N VAL A 191 2.83 -8.58 11.89
CA VAL A 191 2.25 -9.06 13.15
C VAL A 191 1.16 -8.10 13.64
N LEU A 192 1.43 -6.78 13.71
CA LEU A 192 0.42 -5.79 14.10
C LEU A 192 -0.82 -5.86 13.20
N ARG A 193 -0.61 -5.93 11.88
CA ARG A 193 -1.70 -6.04 10.92
C ARG A 193 -2.54 -7.31 11.12
N LYS A 194 -1.93 -8.43 11.49
CA LYS A 194 -2.62 -9.72 11.71
C LYS A 194 -3.39 -9.78 13.02
N PHE A 195 -2.97 -9.05 14.05
CA PHE A 195 -3.78 -8.88 15.26
C PHE A 195 -5.11 -8.18 14.97
N GLY A 196 -5.12 -7.29 13.98
CA GLY A 196 -6.31 -6.50 13.65
C GLY A 196 -6.63 -5.50 14.76
N PRO A 197 -7.91 -5.29 15.09
CA PRO A 197 -8.34 -4.21 15.98
C PRO A 197 -7.57 -4.18 17.30
N ASN A 198 -6.97 -3.03 17.61
CA ASN A 198 -6.13 -2.84 18.79
C ASN A 198 -6.80 -1.86 19.75
N SER A 199 -6.72 -2.12 21.06
CA SER A 199 -7.27 -1.22 22.08
C SER A 199 -6.28 -0.16 22.56
N SER A 200 -5.00 -0.27 22.19
CA SER A 200 -3.98 0.70 22.58
C SER A 200 -4.04 1.94 21.71
N ALA A 201 -4.54 3.04 22.28
CA ALA A 201 -4.58 4.34 21.62
C ALA A 201 -3.17 4.85 21.29
N GLU A 202 -2.20 4.60 22.16
CA GLU A 202 -0.79 4.96 21.95
C GLU A 202 -0.19 4.24 20.74
N ALA A 203 -0.52 2.95 20.58
CA ALA A 203 -0.06 2.16 19.43
C ALA A 203 -0.65 2.68 18.11
N ILE A 204 -1.95 2.99 18.10
CA ILE A 204 -2.63 3.55 16.94
C ILE A 204 -2.04 4.93 16.60
N GLN A 205 -1.78 5.77 17.60
CA GLN A 205 -1.20 7.08 17.38
C GLN A 205 0.22 6.97 16.82
N ALA A 206 1.06 6.10 17.37
CA ALA A 206 2.42 5.89 16.85
C ALA A 206 2.44 5.44 15.38
N MET A 207 1.52 4.55 15.00
CA MET A 207 1.40 4.14 13.59
C MET A 207 0.83 5.26 12.70
N THR A 208 -0.10 6.05 13.21
CA THR A 208 -0.61 7.25 12.52
C THR A 208 0.53 8.23 12.26
N ASP A 209 1.33 8.55 13.29
CA ASP A 209 2.44 9.50 13.16
C ASP A 209 3.47 9.01 12.12
N MET A 210 3.83 7.72 12.13
CA MET A 210 4.71 7.12 11.11
C MET A 210 4.10 7.14 9.70
N MET A 211 2.79 7.00 9.57
CA MET A 211 2.09 7.04 8.28
C MET A 211 2.06 8.47 7.71
N GLU A 212 1.86 9.47 8.55
CA GLU A 212 1.76 10.89 8.15
C GLU A 212 3.11 11.52 7.81
N ASP A 213 4.23 10.92 8.21
CA ASP A 213 5.57 11.36 7.81
C ASP A 213 5.93 10.85 6.40
N ASP A 214 5.92 11.77 5.43
CA ASP A 214 6.32 11.52 4.02
C ASP A 214 7.75 10.99 3.86
N GLN A 215 8.64 11.24 4.82
CA GLN A 215 10.03 10.81 4.78
C GLN A 215 10.27 9.51 5.55
N HIS A 216 9.26 9.04 6.30
CA HIS A 216 9.43 7.84 7.09
C HIS A 216 9.47 6.61 6.16
N PRO A 217 10.56 5.83 6.14
CA PRO A 217 10.76 4.76 5.15
C PRO A 217 9.69 3.67 5.18
N TRP A 218 8.92 3.59 6.27
CA TRP A 218 7.85 2.61 6.48
C TRP A 218 6.44 3.20 6.45
N ALA A 219 6.25 4.44 5.98
CA ALA A 219 4.95 5.12 5.99
C ALA A 219 3.82 4.28 5.37
N VAL A 220 4.07 3.62 4.24
CA VAL A 220 3.08 2.73 3.58
C VAL A 220 2.73 1.51 4.44
N LYS A 221 3.70 0.89 5.12
CA LYS A 221 3.44 -0.25 6.02
C LYS A 221 2.71 0.20 7.29
N ALA A 222 3.04 1.38 7.79
CA ALA A 222 2.34 2.01 8.91
C ALA A 222 0.88 2.26 8.54
N ALA A 223 0.60 2.76 7.33
CA ALA A 223 -0.76 2.94 6.81
C ALA A 223 -1.57 1.63 6.86
N PHE A 224 -1.05 0.55 6.29
CA PHE A 224 -1.75 -0.74 6.31
C PHE A 224 -1.95 -1.29 7.73
N SER A 225 -1.01 -1.02 8.62
CA SER A 225 -1.06 -1.51 10.01
C SER A 225 -2.08 -0.71 10.83
N VAL A 226 -2.10 0.61 10.72
CA VAL A 226 -3.04 1.46 11.45
C VAL A 226 -4.48 1.19 11.00
N GLN A 227 -4.74 0.94 9.72
CA GLN A 227 -6.06 0.55 9.23
C GLN A 227 -6.54 -0.79 9.81
N ALA A 228 -5.64 -1.74 10.01
CA ALA A 228 -5.98 -3.01 10.65
C ALA A 228 -6.27 -2.83 12.14
N MET A 229 -5.52 -1.94 12.81
CA MET A 229 -5.66 -1.64 14.24
C MET A 229 -6.90 -0.79 14.54
N ASP A 230 -7.24 0.16 13.68
CA ASP A 230 -8.48 0.93 13.72
C ASP A 230 -9.17 0.92 12.34
N PRO A 231 -10.09 -0.03 12.11
CA PRO A 231 -10.82 -0.14 10.84
C PRO A 231 -11.68 1.07 10.49
N LYS A 232 -11.92 2.01 11.42
CA LYS A 232 -12.69 3.22 11.16
C LYS A 232 -11.83 4.34 10.58
N LEU A 233 -10.52 4.29 10.80
CA LEU A 233 -9.59 5.18 10.14
C LEU A 233 -9.63 4.88 8.63
N SER A 234 -9.49 5.90 7.80
CA SER A 234 -9.50 5.74 6.34
C SER A 234 -8.14 6.11 5.80
N ILE A 235 -7.34 5.12 5.40
CA ILE A 235 -6.00 5.35 4.85
C ILE A 235 -5.97 5.65 3.35
N GLY A 236 -7.10 5.47 2.64
CA GLY A 236 -7.18 5.61 1.18
C GLY A 236 -6.58 6.91 0.64
N PRO A 237 -7.00 8.10 1.14
CA PRO A 237 -6.43 9.39 0.72
C PRO A 237 -4.92 9.46 0.94
N ARG A 238 -4.45 8.97 2.10
CA ARG A 238 -3.03 8.99 2.45
C ARG A 238 -2.19 8.08 1.55
N LEU A 239 -2.71 6.91 1.16
CA LEU A 239 -2.05 6.05 0.18
C LEU A 239 -1.94 6.73 -1.19
N MET A 240 -2.96 7.48 -1.61
CA MET A 240 -2.91 8.24 -2.87
C MET A 240 -1.81 9.32 -2.83
N GLU A 241 -1.71 10.07 -1.73
CA GLU A 241 -0.64 11.06 -1.53
C GLU A 241 0.76 10.42 -1.59
N LEU A 242 0.97 9.30 -0.88
CA LEU A 242 2.24 8.56 -0.90
C LEU A 242 2.60 8.03 -2.29
N ILE A 243 1.60 7.70 -3.11
CA ILE A 243 1.80 7.35 -4.52
C ILE A 243 2.21 8.58 -5.32
N GLU A 244 1.50 9.71 -5.19
CA GLU A 244 1.79 10.96 -5.90
C GLU A 244 3.23 11.45 -5.67
N VAL A 245 3.67 11.48 -4.42
CA VAL A 245 5.04 11.90 -4.05
C VAL A 245 6.11 10.85 -4.37
N ARG A 246 5.73 9.69 -4.90
CA ARG A 246 6.61 8.55 -5.22
C ARG A 246 7.46 8.13 -4.02
N HIS A 247 6.83 8.00 -2.85
CA HIS A 247 7.44 7.46 -1.63
C HIS A 247 8.20 6.13 -1.92
N PRO A 248 9.33 5.79 -1.28
CA PRO A 248 10.10 4.57 -1.60
C PRO A 248 9.28 3.28 -1.77
N ASP A 249 8.27 3.07 -0.93
CA ASP A 249 7.35 1.92 -0.96
C ASP A 249 6.02 2.19 -1.72
N TRP A 250 5.93 3.23 -2.56
CA TRP A 250 4.71 3.64 -3.27
C TRP A 250 4.08 2.52 -4.12
N GLN A 251 4.92 1.61 -4.61
CA GLN A 251 4.49 0.49 -5.44
C GLN A 251 3.54 -0.44 -4.67
N ALA A 252 3.82 -0.68 -3.38
CA ALA A 252 2.94 -1.47 -2.53
C ALA A 252 1.60 -0.75 -2.29
N ALA A 253 1.64 0.56 -2.04
CA ALA A 253 0.43 1.37 -1.91
C ALA A 253 -0.43 1.31 -3.19
N ALA A 254 0.18 1.42 -4.37
CA ALA A 254 -0.54 1.35 -5.65
C ALA A 254 -1.18 -0.04 -5.88
N MET A 255 -0.46 -1.12 -5.57
CA MET A 255 -0.93 -2.49 -5.80
C MET A 255 -2.13 -2.89 -4.95
N ASP A 256 -2.27 -2.30 -3.76
CA ASP A 256 -3.34 -2.61 -2.81
C ASP A 256 -4.36 -1.45 -2.67
N LEU A 257 -4.24 -0.38 -3.46
CA LEU A 257 -5.06 0.84 -3.34
C LEU A 257 -6.58 0.55 -3.43
N SER A 258 -6.98 -0.38 -4.31
CA SER A 258 -8.40 -0.73 -4.49
C SER A 258 -9.04 -1.45 -3.29
N GLU A 259 -8.23 -1.87 -2.30
CA GLU A 259 -8.74 -2.41 -1.04
C GLU A 259 -9.23 -1.30 -0.09
N TYR A 260 -8.71 -0.07 -0.27
CA TYR A 260 -8.94 1.06 0.65
C TYR A 260 -9.69 2.23 -0.01
N VAL A 261 -9.83 2.21 -1.33
CA VAL A 261 -10.52 3.22 -2.14
C VAL A 261 -11.45 2.50 -3.12
N PRO A 262 -12.66 3.03 -3.42
CA PRO A 262 -13.54 2.44 -4.42
C PRO A 262 -12.81 2.12 -5.73
N ALA A 263 -13.03 0.91 -6.26
CA ALA A 263 -12.29 0.36 -7.41
C ALA A 263 -12.20 1.32 -8.61
N GLN A 264 -13.30 1.99 -8.94
CA GLN A 264 -13.33 2.96 -10.03
C GLN A 264 -12.45 4.19 -9.74
N GLN A 265 -12.53 4.74 -8.53
CA GLN A 265 -11.71 5.87 -8.12
C GLN A 265 -10.21 5.50 -8.10
N ALA A 266 -9.86 4.31 -7.61
CA ALA A 266 -8.49 3.81 -7.66
C ALA A 266 -7.99 3.64 -9.10
N LYS A 267 -8.83 3.10 -10.01
CA LYS A 267 -8.50 2.95 -11.43
C LYS A 267 -8.24 4.31 -12.10
N ASP A 268 -9.13 5.28 -11.89
CA ASP A 268 -9.02 6.62 -12.50
C ASP A 268 -7.80 7.38 -11.99
N PHE A 269 -7.53 7.29 -10.68
CA PHE A 269 -6.31 7.85 -10.08
C PHE A 269 -5.04 7.22 -10.67
N LEU A 270 -4.95 5.89 -10.72
CA LEU A 270 -3.78 5.21 -11.28
C LEU A 270 -3.59 5.51 -12.77
N LYS A 271 -4.67 5.67 -13.55
CA LYS A 271 -4.58 6.14 -14.95
C LYS A 271 -3.96 7.53 -15.05
N ALA A 272 -4.33 8.46 -14.17
CA ALA A 272 -3.71 9.78 -14.12
C ALA A 272 -2.21 9.67 -13.77
N GLN A 273 -1.87 8.84 -12.78
CA GLN A 273 -0.47 8.59 -12.41
C GLN A 273 0.34 7.96 -13.55
N TYR A 274 -0.27 7.12 -14.39
CA TYR A 274 0.39 6.53 -15.56
C TYR A 274 0.84 7.58 -16.59
N ALA A 275 0.01 8.60 -16.82
CA ALA A 275 0.28 9.64 -17.82
C ALA A 275 1.52 10.47 -17.48
N GLU A 276 1.81 10.62 -16.18
CA GLU A 276 2.94 11.40 -15.66
C GLU A 276 4.16 10.52 -15.30
N ALA A 277 3.99 9.20 -15.32
CA ALA A 277 4.99 8.23 -14.86
C ALA A 277 6.13 7.99 -15.87
N SER A 278 7.30 7.65 -15.33
CA SER A 278 8.41 7.13 -16.13
C SER A 278 8.05 5.76 -16.75
N PRO A 279 8.73 5.31 -17.83
CA PRO A 279 8.47 3.99 -18.42
C PRO A 279 8.60 2.82 -17.44
N ALA A 280 9.46 2.92 -16.43
CA ALA A 280 9.61 1.91 -15.39
C ALA A 280 8.38 1.88 -14.46
N ASP A 281 7.93 3.04 -14.00
CA ASP A 281 6.78 3.17 -13.09
C ASP A 281 5.46 2.82 -13.80
N GLN A 282 5.36 3.14 -15.10
CA GLN A 282 4.22 2.77 -15.94
C GLN A 282 3.91 1.26 -15.90
N GLN A 283 4.94 0.40 -15.87
CA GLN A 283 4.72 -1.04 -15.80
C GLN A 283 4.07 -1.45 -14.47
N ILE A 284 4.47 -0.82 -13.37
CA ILE A 284 3.94 -1.09 -12.03
C ILE A 284 2.50 -0.60 -11.92
N ILE A 285 2.23 0.59 -12.45
CA ILE A 285 0.88 1.15 -12.48
C ILE A 285 -0.05 0.27 -13.32
N ILE A 286 0.41 -0.27 -14.45
CA ILE A 286 -0.36 -1.24 -15.24
C ILE A 286 -0.67 -2.50 -14.43
N GLN A 287 0.30 -3.03 -13.69
CA GLN A 287 0.08 -4.21 -12.84
C GLN A 287 -0.94 -3.91 -11.72
N ALA A 288 -0.85 -2.73 -11.10
CA ALA A 288 -1.79 -2.28 -10.08
C ALA A 288 -3.20 -2.16 -10.66
N ILE A 289 -3.37 -1.48 -11.79
CA ILE A 289 -4.67 -1.38 -12.50
C ILE A 289 -5.21 -2.77 -12.87
N GLY A 290 -4.34 -3.69 -13.32
CA GLY A 290 -4.72 -5.06 -13.67
C GLY A 290 -5.22 -5.91 -12.50
N LYS A 291 -4.85 -5.56 -11.26
CA LYS A 291 -5.36 -6.24 -10.05
C LYS A 291 -6.75 -5.77 -9.64
N ILE A 292 -7.18 -4.57 -10.04
CA ILE A 292 -8.47 -4.01 -9.65
C ILE A 292 -9.60 -4.83 -10.29
N ARG A 293 -10.40 -5.49 -9.43
CA ARG A 293 -11.62 -6.19 -9.85
C ARG A 293 -12.80 -5.21 -9.76
N LEU A 294 -13.47 -4.98 -10.89
CA LEU A 294 -14.71 -4.21 -10.99
C LEU A 294 -15.92 -5.07 -10.69
#